data_AF-A0A963Q383-F1
#
_entry.id   AF-A0A963Q383-F1
#
_cell.length_a   1.000
_cell.length_b   1.000
_cell.length_c   1.000
_cell.angle_alpha   90.00
_cell.angle_beta   90.00
_cell.angle_gamma   90.00
#
_symmetry.space_group_name_H-M   'P 1'
#
loop_
_entity.id
_entity.type
_entity.pdbx_description
1 polymer ?
#
loop_
_entity_poly.entity_id
_entity_poly.type
_entity_poly.pdbx_seq_one_letter_code
_entity_poly.pdbx_strand_id
1 'polypeptide(L)' 'LDTLAMAGGAVHDPLAALLLCASPAADHVVVNGRRVVRDGQLATLDLPPLLERHNRLAQALVQAAG' A
#
# COMPACT_ATOMS: atom_id res chain seq x y z
N LEU A 1 -2.35 8.20 -11.49
CA LEU A 1 -3.10 7.77 -12.70
C LEU A 1 -2.18 7.19 -13.76
N ASP A 2 -0.88 7.44 -13.66
CA ASP A 2 0.13 7.02 -14.66
C ASP A 2 0.86 5.73 -14.27
N THR A 3 0.16 4.82 -13.60
CA THR A 3 0.70 3.53 -13.15
C THR A 3 0.12 2.40 -13.97
N LEU A 4 0.89 1.32 -14.19
CA LEU A 4 0.40 0.13 -14.90
C LEU A 4 -0.89 -0.44 -14.33
N ALA A 5 -1.08 -0.37 -13.00
CA ALA A 5 -2.30 -0.82 -12.33
C ALA A 5 -3.58 -0.10 -12.81
N MET A 6 -3.43 1.11 -13.37
CA MET A 6 -4.52 2.00 -13.79
C MET A 6 -4.64 2.11 -15.32
N ALA A 7 -3.76 1.45 -16.08
CA ALA A 7 -3.70 1.54 -17.55
C ALA A 7 -4.70 0.62 -18.28
N GLY A 8 -5.75 0.15 -17.59
CA GLY A 8 -6.74 -0.79 -18.11
C GLY A 8 -7.77 -0.15 -19.07
N GLY A 9 -8.89 -0.84 -19.30
CA GLY A 9 -9.92 -0.43 -20.28
C GLY A 9 -10.59 0.93 -20.03
N ALA A 10 -10.36 1.53 -18.86
CA ALA A 10 -10.85 2.85 -18.47
C ALA A 10 -9.75 3.92 -18.40
N VAL A 11 -8.59 3.73 -19.04
CA VAL A 11 -7.45 4.68 -18.98
C VAL A 11 -7.81 6.13 -19.36
N HIS A 12 -8.87 6.31 -20.15
CA HIS A 12 -9.40 7.60 -20.56
C HIS A 12 -10.31 8.28 -19.51
N ASP A 13 -10.73 7.54 -18.48
CA ASP A 13 -11.60 7.99 -17.40
C ASP A 13 -10.98 7.63 -16.04
N PRO A 14 -10.40 8.61 -15.31
CA PRO A 14 -9.71 8.35 -14.06
C PRO A 14 -10.61 7.85 -12.92
N LEU A 15 -11.91 8.18 -12.93
CA LEU A 15 -12.85 7.73 -11.92
C LEU A 15 -13.26 6.28 -12.19
N ALA A 16 -13.56 5.95 -13.44
CA ALA A 16 -13.83 4.58 -13.83
C ALA A 16 -12.60 3.69 -13.62
N ALA A 17 -11.39 4.19 -13.90
CA ALA A 17 -10.15 3.48 -13.62
C ALA A 17 -9.97 3.17 -12.12
N LEU A 18 -10.33 4.11 -11.23
CA LEU A 18 -10.26 3.89 -9.77
C LEU A 18 -11.19 2.77 -9.29
N LEU A 19 -12.38 2.65 -9.90
CA LEU A 19 -13.39 1.68 -9.49
C LEU A 19 -13.20 0.31 -10.15
N LEU A 20 -12.71 0.27 -11.39
CA LEU A 20 -12.76 -0.91 -12.26
C LEU A 20 -11.39 -1.55 -12.51
N CYS A 21 -10.28 -0.88 -12.18
CA CYS A 21 -8.93 -1.43 -12.33
C CYS A 21 -8.37 -1.92 -10.98
N ALA A 22 -7.12 -2.41 -11.00
CA ALA A 22 -6.47 -2.90 -9.78
C ALA A 22 -6.28 -1.76 -8.77
N SER A 23 -6.51 -2.02 -7.49
CA SER A 23 -6.33 -1.03 -6.42
C SER A 23 -4.84 -0.69 -6.26
N PRO A 24 -4.38 0.51 -6.66
CA PRO A 24 -2.98 0.87 -6.51
C PRO A 24 -2.70 1.30 -5.07
N ALA A 25 -1.42 1.19 -4.65
CA ALA A 25 -0.98 1.87 -3.45
C ALA A 25 -1.18 3.39 -3.64
N ALA A 26 -1.65 4.08 -2.59
CA ALA A 26 -1.84 5.52 -2.64
C ALA A 26 -0.49 6.25 -2.59
N ASP A 27 -0.27 7.21 -3.48
CA ASP A 27 0.94 8.05 -3.46
C ASP A 27 0.97 8.98 -2.23
N HIS A 28 -0.19 9.45 -1.79
CA HIS A 28 -0.34 10.34 -0.63
C HIS A 28 -1.54 9.95 0.24
N VAL A 29 -1.34 9.99 1.55
CA VAL A 29 -2.41 9.80 2.55
C VAL A 29 -2.27 10.87 3.63
N VAL A 30 -3.36 11.58 3.93
CA VAL A 30 -3.42 12.59 4.98
C VAL A 30 -4.49 12.19 6.00
N VAL A 31 -4.12 12.16 7.28
CA VAL A 31 -5.04 11.87 8.40
C VAL A 31 -4.90 13.01 9.41
N ASN A 32 -6.02 13.68 9.73
CA ASN A 32 -6.04 14.82 10.67
C ASN A 32 -4.98 15.89 10.33
N GLY A 33 -4.83 16.22 9.05
CA GLY A 33 -3.84 17.20 8.57
C GLY A 33 -2.38 16.70 8.54
N ARG A 34 -2.10 15.48 9.00
CA ARG A 34 -0.76 14.88 8.97
C ARG A 34 -0.59 13.99 7.74
N ARG A 35 0.48 14.18 6.98
CA ARG A 35 0.88 13.23 5.91
C ARG A 35 1.36 11.93 6.54
N VAL A 36 0.62 10.84 6.29
CA VAL A 36 0.94 9.48 6.75
C VAL A 36 1.66 8.69 5.66
N VAL A 37 1.32 8.93 4.39
CA VAL A 37 2.04 8.43 3.22
C VAL A 37 2.49 9.61 2.36
N ARG A 38 3.74 9.56 1.88
CA ARG A 38 4.32 10.52 0.93
C ARG A 38 5.12 9.76 -0.11
N ASP A 39 4.82 9.99 -1.38
CA ASP A 39 5.47 9.35 -2.54
C ASP A 39 5.42 7.81 -2.44
N GLY A 40 4.27 7.28 -2.02
CA GLY A 40 4.03 5.85 -1.82
C GLY A 40 4.74 5.25 -0.60
N GLN A 41 5.46 6.04 0.21
CA GLN A 41 6.19 5.60 1.38
C GLN A 41 5.54 6.06 2.68
N LEU A 42 5.57 5.23 3.72
CA LEU A 42 5.12 5.64 5.06
C LEU A 42 6.02 6.76 5.59
N ALA A 43 5.41 7.89 5.93
CA ALA A 43 6.10 9.09 6.40
C ALA A 43 6.16 9.20 7.93
N THR A 44 5.54 8.26 8.66
CA THR A 44 5.33 8.36 10.11
C THR A 44 5.99 7.25 10.92
N LEU A 45 6.62 6.27 10.27
CA LEU A 45 7.32 5.17 10.91
C LEU A 45 8.38 4.59 9.97
N ASP A 46 9.34 3.87 10.53
CA ASP A 46 10.35 3.11 9.78
C ASP A 46 9.83 1.70 9.47
N LEU A 47 9.56 1.44 8.19
CA LEU A 47 8.85 0.23 7.75
C LEU A 47 9.74 -1.03 7.75
N PRO A 48 10.99 -1.03 7.25
CA PRO A 48 11.85 -2.21 7.23
C PRO A 48 11.97 -2.97 8.56
N PRO A 49 12.31 -2.35 9.71
CA PRO A 49 12.45 -3.09 10.96
C PRO A 49 11.11 -3.66 11.46
N LEU A 50 9.99 -3.01 11.13
CA LEU A 50 8.66 -3.52 11.45
C LEU A 50 8.31 -4.76 10.62
N LEU A 51 8.64 -4.75 9.33
CA LEU A 51 8.45 -5.91 8.45
C LEU A 51 9.29 -7.10 8.91
N GLU A 52 10.56 -6.88 9.26
CA GLU A 52 11.42 -7.93 9.82
C GLU A 52 10.81 -8.55 11.08
N ARG A 53 10.38 -7.70 12.03
CA ARG A 53 9.74 -8.15 13.26
C ARG A 53 8.45 -8.92 12.95
N HIS A 54 7.61 -8.42 12.03
CA HIS A 54 6.36 -9.05 11.64
C HIS A 54 6.60 -10.45 11.06
N ASN A 55 7.52 -10.57 10.10
CA ASN A 55 7.84 -11.84 9.45
C ASN A 55 8.39 -12.87 10.44
N ARG A 56 9.24 -12.44 11.39
CA ARG A 56 9.74 -13.32 12.45
C ARG A 56 8.59 -13.86 13.33
N LEU A 57 7.63 -13.02 13.69
CA LEU A 57 6.47 -13.43 14.48
C LEU A 57 5.56 -14.37 13.70
N ALA A 58 5.34 -14.12 12.41
CA ALA A 58 4.56 -15.01 11.54
C ALA A 58 5.21 -16.40 11.44
N GLN A 59 6.54 -16.48 11.30
CA GLN A 59 7.27 -17.74 11.31
C GLN A 59 7.11 -18.47 12.64
N ALA A 60 7.30 -17.77 13.77
CA ALA A 60 7.12 -18.36 15.09
C ALA A 60 5.70 -18.92 15.30
N LEU A 61 4.68 -18.23 14.80
CA LEU A 61 3.28 -18.69 14.86
C LEU A 61 3.09 -20.01 14.10
N VAL A 62 3.63 -20.12 12.88
CA VAL A 62 3.56 -21.36 12.09
C VAL A 62 4.28 -22.50 12.78
N GLN A 63 5.45 -22.25 13.38
CA GLN A 63 6.21 -23.28 14.11
C GLN A 63 5.51 -23.74 15.39
N ALA A 64 4.79 -22.86 16.08
CA ALA A 64 4.07 -23.20 17.30
C ALA A 64 2.75 -23.95 17.04
N ALA A 65 2.23 -23.90 15.81
CA ALA A 65 0.98 -24.54 15.41
C ALA A 65 1.17 -25.96 14.82
N GLY A 66 2.41 -26.38 14.57
CA GLY A 66 2.78 -27.74 14.16
C GLY A 66 3.20 -28.58 15.35
#